data_AF-A0A8E2F4V5-F1
#
_entry.id   AF-A0A8E2F4V5-F1
#
_cell.length_a   1.000
_cell.length_b   1.000
_cell.length_c   1.000
_cell.angle_alpha   90.00
_cell.angle_beta   90.00
_cell.angle_gamma   90.00
#
_symmetry.space_group_name_H-M   'P 1'
#
loop_
_entity.id
_entity.type
_entity.pdbx_description
1 polymer ?
#
loop_
_entity_poly.entity_id
_entity_poly.type
_entity_poly.pdbx_seq_one_letter_code
_entity_poly.pdbx_strand_id
1 'polypeptide(L)'
;MAQPFPYTYYSCDCYDSTVGGPLSKRVSQASPTEEEEDERTFDPRNPRANYSLYPLDHLLYCEDCRQIRCPRCVVEETLNWFCPSCLFEVPSSMIKSEGNRCTRNCYNCPLCTSSMTVSSLEPPKAPTAEDAGGLAGPFFLSCPYCHWTTLDIGIEFEKHTGITQQLARIKNGGKVVPTLKERERERDKKRDAEARDESPTKGDESPPEEMEPSEIPPHEELFSNLSAFYKSQLTLTMPSNPFSPHHDINFASPSSFSRIMNLYSSASSKKQKRDKPTQMREACSILEGLVPHQPSRDLAAIETLKTHGWAHTLSPGQKSHQFSPTARFQPDIRPVPTLLRTKRGKRCRTCRHILSKPDSKITSTRYKIKLLAQNHIPRLSLRALSAPLP
;
A
#
# COMPACT_ATOMS: atom_id res chain seq x y z
N MET A 1 -4.58 34.48 6.11
CA MET A 1 -5.85 34.04 5.49
C MET A 1 -6.05 34.91 4.26
N ALA A 2 -5.95 34.34 3.06
CA ALA A 2 -6.05 35.13 1.82
C ALA A 2 -7.46 35.73 1.72
N GLN A 3 -7.56 37.05 1.55
CA GLN A 3 -8.81 37.75 1.26
C GLN A 3 -9.49 37.09 0.04
N PRO A 4 -10.80 36.84 0.06
CA PRO A 4 -11.50 36.19 -1.05
C PRO A 4 -11.61 37.19 -2.19
N PHE A 5 -10.59 37.21 -3.05
CA PHE A 5 -10.69 37.85 -4.35
C PHE A 5 -11.91 37.24 -5.07
N PRO A 6 -12.76 38.02 -5.76
CA PRO A 6 -13.94 37.47 -6.44
C PRO A 6 -13.48 36.41 -7.46
N TYR A 7 -13.79 35.14 -7.19
CA TYR A 7 -13.43 34.01 -8.04
C TYR A 7 -14.63 33.62 -8.90
N THR A 8 -14.40 33.38 -10.19
CA THR A 8 -15.42 32.93 -11.12
C THR A 8 -15.46 31.41 -11.15
N TYR A 9 -16.65 30.85 -10.95
CA TYR A 9 -16.90 29.42 -11.03
C TYR A 9 -17.74 29.12 -12.27
N TYR A 10 -17.46 27.99 -12.89
CA TYR A 10 -18.13 27.52 -14.09
C TYR A 10 -18.91 26.26 -13.74
N SER A 11 -20.20 26.24 -14.08
CA SER A 11 -21.08 25.10 -13.88
C SER A 11 -20.83 24.06 -14.96
N CYS A 12 -20.53 22.82 -14.57
CA CYS A 12 -20.47 21.69 -15.49
C CYS A 12 -21.83 20.98 -15.54
N ASP A 13 -22.32 20.69 -16.75
CA ASP A 13 -23.64 20.09 -17.07
C ASP A 13 -23.85 18.65 -16.51
N CYS A 14 -22.89 18.12 -15.76
CA CYS A 14 -23.07 16.87 -15.02
C CYS A 14 -24.04 16.97 -13.83
N TYR A 15 -24.50 18.18 -13.51
CA TYR A 15 -25.58 18.39 -12.56
C TYR A 15 -26.89 17.77 -13.05
N ASP A 16 -27.24 17.94 -14.33
CA ASP A 16 -28.50 17.46 -14.91
C ASP A 16 -28.41 16.01 -15.43
N SER A 17 -27.20 15.54 -15.73
CA SER A 17 -26.99 14.22 -16.34
C SER A 17 -27.29 13.02 -15.41
N THR A 18 -27.56 13.23 -14.12
CA THR A 18 -27.98 12.14 -13.21
C THR A 18 -29.48 11.86 -13.23
N VAL A 19 -30.28 12.72 -13.86
CA VAL A 19 -31.73 12.50 -14.00
C VAL A 19 -32.05 11.75 -15.31
N GLY A 20 -31.22 11.92 -16.35
CA GLY A 20 -31.32 11.20 -17.62
C GLY A 20 -30.64 9.83 -17.64
N GLY A 21 -31.05 8.89 -16.77
CA GLY A 21 -30.76 7.47 -16.99
C GLY A 21 -31.42 6.97 -18.29
N PRO A 22 -30.94 5.88 -18.93
CA PRO A 22 -31.58 5.38 -20.14
C PRO A 22 -33.03 5.04 -19.82
N LEU A 23 -33.96 5.65 -20.56
CA LEU A 23 -35.40 5.39 -20.51
C LEU A 23 -35.65 3.87 -20.62
N SER A 24 -35.74 3.20 -19.47
CA SER A 24 -36.30 1.87 -19.40
C SER A 24 -37.79 2.06 -19.63
N LYS A 25 -38.28 1.54 -20.75
CA LYS A 25 -39.72 1.45 -21.08
C LYS A 25 -40.43 0.65 -19.99
N ARG A 26 -40.80 1.30 -18.89
CA ARG A 26 -41.88 0.91 -17.99
C ARG A 26 -42.61 2.17 -17.56
N VAL A 27 -43.46 2.62 -18.48
CA VAL A 27 -44.53 3.57 -18.19
C VAL A 27 -45.49 2.88 -17.22
N SER A 28 -45.42 3.29 -15.97
CA SER A 28 -46.59 3.36 -15.09
C SER A 28 -46.22 4.21 -13.89
N GLN A 29 -46.79 5.42 -13.85
CA GLN A 29 -46.81 6.34 -12.71
C GLN A 29 -45.61 7.30 -12.60
N ALA A 30 -45.50 8.23 -13.56
CA ALA A 30 -44.84 9.52 -13.33
C ALA A 30 -45.79 10.39 -12.48
N SER A 31 -45.30 10.90 -11.37
CA SER A 31 -45.99 11.91 -10.57
C SER A 31 -45.80 13.28 -11.25
N PRO A 32 -46.82 14.16 -11.28
CA PRO A 32 -46.76 15.41 -12.06
C PRO A 32 -45.80 16.46 -11.47
N THR A 33 -45.04 16.13 -10.42
CA THR A 33 -44.10 17.02 -9.75
C THR A 33 -42.64 16.85 -10.19
N GLU A 34 -42.31 15.81 -10.97
CA GLU A 34 -40.93 15.56 -11.41
C GLU A 34 -40.57 16.35 -12.69
N GLU A 35 -41.55 16.62 -13.57
CA GLU A 35 -41.33 17.35 -14.82
C GLU A 35 -41.03 18.85 -14.61
N GLU A 36 -41.51 19.46 -13.51
CA GLU A 36 -41.27 20.87 -13.18
C GLU A 36 -39.89 21.13 -12.51
N GLU A 37 -39.21 20.11 -11.99
CA GLU A 37 -37.86 20.27 -11.43
C GLU A 37 -36.77 20.29 -12.51
N ASP A 38 -36.99 19.59 -13.62
CA ASP A 38 -36.05 19.48 -14.74
C ASP A 38 -35.93 20.78 -15.57
N GLU A 39 -36.89 21.70 -15.46
CA GLU A 39 -36.86 23.04 -16.07
C GLU A 39 -36.37 24.14 -15.10
N ARG A 40 -36.00 23.81 -13.86
CA ARG A 40 -35.54 24.83 -12.90
C ARG A 40 -34.19 25.40 -13.33
N THR A 41 -34.16 26.72 -13.51
CA THR A 41 -32.92 27.49 -13.70
C THR A 41 -31.91 27.15 -12.61
N PHE A 42 -30.67 26.79 -13.00
CA PHE A 42 -29.60 26.42 -12.08
C PHE A 42 -29.41 27.47 -10.97
N ASP A 43 -29.63 27.10 -9.71
CA ASP A 43 -29.40 27.97 -8.55
C ASP A 43 -27.97 27.83 -8.02
N PRO A 44 -27.10 28.84 -8.22
CA PRO A 44 -25.70 28.80 -7.77
C PRO A 44 -25.55 28.88 -6.24
N ARG A 45 -26.61 29.23 -5.48
CA ARG A 45 -26.57 29.34 -4.02
C ARG A 45 -26.96 28.04 -3.30
N ASN A 46 -27.48 27.06 -4.04
CA ASN A 46 -27.84 25.77 -3.47
C ASN A 46 -26.56 25.04 -2.97
N PRO A 47 -26.53 24.47 -1.75
CA PRO A 47 -25.39 23.70 -1.26
C PRO A 47 -24.92 22.58 -2.21
N ARG A 48 -25.82 22.04 -3.06
CA ARG A 48 -25.50 21.03 -4.07
C ARG A 48 -24.73 21.60 -5.27
N ALA A 49 -24.84 22.90 -5.55
CA ALA A 49 -24.11 23.59 -6.63
C ALA A 49 -22.59 23.53 -6.43
N ASN A 50 -22.11 23.39 -5.18
CA ASN A 50 -20.68 23.19 -4.89
C ASN A 50 -20.08 21.95 -5.56
N TYR A 51 -20.91 20.98 -5.97
CA TYR A 51 -20.47 19.76 -6.66
C TYR A 51 -20.56 19.84 -8.19
N SER A 52 -21.01 20.96 -8.75
CA SER A 52 -21.07 21.24 -10.18
C SER A 52 -20.30 22.49 -10.58
N LEU A 53 -19.99 23.37 -9.62
CA LEU A 53 -19.20 24.59 -9.79
C LEU A 53 -17.71 24.33 -9.60
N TYR A 54 -16.91 24.64 -10.61
CA TYR A 54 -15.46 24.48 -10.57
C TYR A 54 -14.74 25.71 -11.11
N PRO A 55 -13.54 26.04 -10.58
CA PRO A 55 -12.61 26.95 -11.24
C PRO A 55 -12.30 26.52 -12.66
N LEU A 56 -12.16 27.49 -13.59
CA LEU A 56 -11.83 27.20 -15.00
C LEU A 56 -10.55 26.37 -15.15
N ASP A 57 -9.56 26.60 -14.28
CA ASP A 57 -8.26 25.91 -14.30
C ASP A 57 -8.36 24.41 -13.99
N HIS A 58 -9.45 23.97 -13.35
CA HIS A 58 -9.70 22.58 -13.00
C HIS A 58 -10.54 21.84 -14.06
N LEU A 59 -11.10 22.57 -15.03
CA LEU A 59 -11.97 22.02 -16.07
C LEU A 59 -11.17 21.64 -17.33
N LEU A 60 -11.60 20.56 -17.98
CA LEU A 60 -11.11 20.14 -19.28
C LEU A 60 -12.18 20.36 -20.34
N TYR A 61 -11.79 20.45 -21.60
CA TYR A 61 -12.73 20.55 -22.73
C TYR A 61 -12.67 19.28 -23.57
N CYS A 62 -13.83 18.69 -23.85
CA CYS A 62 -13.92 17.55 -24.75
C CYS A 62 -14.31 18.04 -26.15
N GLU A 63 -13.44 17.87 -27.13
CA GLU A 63 -13.72 18.29 -28.52
C GLU A 63 -14.81 17.45 -29.18
N ASP A 64 -14.85 16.14 -28.90
CA ASP A 64 -15.88 15.24 -29.44
C ASP A 64 -17.29 15.55 -28.91
N CYS A 65 -17.41 15.80 -27.59
CA CYS A 65 -18.69 16.14 -26.98
C CYS A 65 -19.01 17.65 -27.02
N ARG A 66 -18.03 18.49 -27.38
CA ARG A 66 -18.10 19.96 -27.36
C ARG A 66 -18.61 20.55 -26.04
N GLN A 67 -18.16 19.98 -24.92
CA GLN A 67 -18.61 20.32 -23.57
C GLN A 67 -17.43 20.35 -22.59
N ILE A 68 -17.58 21.12 -21.51
CA ILE A 68 -16.68 21.05 -20.36
C ILE A 68 -16.84 19.76 -19.58
N ARG A 69 -15.72 19.29 -19.03
CA ARG A 69 -15.62 18.09 -18.23
C ARG A 69 -14.92 18.42 -16.93
N CYS A 70 -15.66 18.32 -15.83
CA CYS A 70 -15.14 18.48 -14.47
C CYS A 70 -14.47 17.19 -13.96
N PRO A 71 -13.84 17.19 -12.78
CA PRO A 71 -13.24 15.99 -12.19
C PRO A 71 -14.20 14.79 -12.05
N ARG A 72 -15.52 15.00 -12.01
CA ARG A 72 -16.54 13.92 -11.97
C ARG A 72 -16.85 13.33 -13.35
N CYS A 73 -16.73 14.14 -14.41
CA CYS A 73 -16.98 13.74 -15.81
C CYS A 73 -15.77 13.08 -16.47
N VAL A 74 -14.67 12.96 -15.74
CA VAL A 74 -13.41 12.45 -16.24
C VAL A 74 -13.08 11.14 -15.56
N VAL A 75 -12.57 10.18 -16.33
CA VAL A 75 -11.99 8.95 -15.81
C VAL A 75 -10.48 9.12 -15.77
N GLU A 76 -9.89 8.89 -14.60
CA GLU A 76 -8.45 8.88 -14.43
C GLU A 76 -7.88 7.49 -14.73
N GLU A 77 -6.84 7.44 -15.55
CA GLU A 77 -6.09 6.22 -15.84
C GLU A 77 -4.67 6.38 -15.33
N THR A 78 -4.17 5.36 -14.63
CA THR A 78 -2.76 5.34 -14.23
C THR A 78 -1.92 4.99 -15.44
N LEU A 79 -1.03 5.87 -15.83
CA LEU A 79 -0.12 5.64 -16.95
C LEU A 79 1.13 4.91 -16.45
N ASN A 80 1.90 5.59 -15.60
CA ASN A 80 3.20 5.11 -15.16
C ASN A 80 3.36 5.38 -13.65
N TRP A 81 4.19 4.58 -13.00
CA TRP A 81 4.53 4.73 -11.58
C TRP A 81 5.98 5.16 -11.44
N PHE A 82 6.25 6.04 -10.48
CA PHE A 82 7.59 6.55 -10.29
C PHE A 82 7.88 6.92 -8.84
N CYS A 83 9.16 6.87 -8.46
CA CYS A 83 9.59 7.36 -7.16
C CYS A 83 9.77 8.90 -7.21
N PRO A 84 9.18 9.68 -6.28
CA PRO A 84 9.37 11.13 -6.25
C PRO A 84 10.80 11.55 -5.88
N SER A 85 11.56 10.69 -5.19
CA SER A 85 12.92 11.01 -4.73
C SER A 85 13.99 10.77 -5.80
N CYS A 86 13.98 9.60 -6.47
CA CYS A 86 14.96 9.29 -7.53
C CYS A 86 14.43 9.46 -8.96
N LEU A 87 13.16 9.83 -9.14
CA LEU A 87 12.51 10.01 -10.45
C LEU A 87 12.58 8.77 -11.36
N PHE A 88 12.79 7.59 -10.77
CA PHE A 88 12.87 6.33 -11.49
C PHE A 88 11.47 5.76 -11.78
N GLU A 89 11.30 5.26 -13.01
CA GLU A 89 10.07 4.59 -13.45
C GLU A 89 10.04 3.15 -12.98
N VAL A 90 8.94 2.76 -12.34
CA VAL A 90 8.74 1.39 -11.88
C VAL A 90 7.68 0.71 -12.75
N PRO A 91 7.98 -0.43 -13.38
CA PRO A 91 7.01 -1.15 -14.20
C PRO A 91 5.90 -1.76 -13.33
N SER A 92 4.67 -1.77 -13.85
CA SER A 92 3.46 -2.21 -13.13
C SER A 92 3.53 -3.63 -12.56
N SER A 93 4.32 -4.51 -13.17
CA SER A 93 4.54 -5.89 -12.68
C SER A 93 5.21 -5.93 -11.31
N MET A 94 6.12 -5.00 -11.01
CA MET A 94 6.89 -4.98 -9.76
C MET A 94 6.16 -4.32 -8.60
N ILE A 95 5.10 -3.58 -8.89
CA ILE A 95 4.40 -2.78 -7.90
C ILE A 95 3.60 -3.64 -6.93
N LYS A 96 3.05 -4.75 -7.43
CA LYS A 96 2.28 -5.70 -6.64
C LYS A 96 3.15 -6.46 -5.65
N SER A 97 4.36 -6.86 -6.05
CA SER A 97 5.29 -7.58 -5.17
C SER A 97 5.94 -6.67 -4.14
N GLU A 98 6.24 -5.42 -4.50
CA GLU A 98 7.00 -4.48 -3.67
C GLU A 98 6.12 -3.48 -2.89
N GLY A 99 4.79 -3.68 -2.86
CA GLY A 99 3.87 -2.91 -2.01
C GLY A 99 3.78 -1.41 -2.32
N ASN A 100 3.83 -1.03 -3.60
CA ASN A 100 3.84 0.37 -4.05
C ASN A 100 5.02 1.21 -3.49
N ARG A 101 6.17 0.58 -3.19
CA ARG A 101 7.35 1.26 -2.65
C ARG A 101 8.53 1.26 -3.63
N CYS A 102 9.44 2.21 -3.44
CA CYS A 102 10.70 2.24 -4.17
C CYS A 102 11.64 1.14 -3.67
N THR A 103 12.19 0.35 -4.60
CA THR A 103 13.16 -0.72 -4.33
C THR A 103 14.63 -0.28 -4.44
N ARG A 104 14.84 1.00 -4.75
CA ARG A 104 16.17 1.64 -4.72
C ARG A 104 16.45 2.16 -3.31
N ASN A 105 17.47 2.98 -3.17
CA ASN A 105 17.91 3.54 -1.88
C ASN A 105 17.05 4.71 -1.36
N CYS A 106 15.79 4.86 -1.81
CA CYS A 106 14.95 5.99 -1.44
C CYS A 106 14.12 5.69 -0.19
N TYR A 107 14.58 6.19 0.95
CA TYR A 107 13.94 6.02 2.25
C TYR A 107 13.54 7.34 2.86
N ASN A 108 12.46 7.31 3.64
CA ASN A 108 12.00 8.44 4.44
C ASN A 108 12.34 8.19 5.92
N CYS A 109 12.78 9.25 6.57
CA CYS A 109 13.10 9.22 8.00
C CYS A 109 11.85 8.87 8.81
N PRO A 110 11.94 7.93 9.78
CA PRO A 110 10.80 7.54 10.59
C PRO A 110 10.33 8.64 11.55
N LEU A 111 11.19 9.63 11.86
CA LEU A 111 10.86 10.70 12.81
C LEU A 111 10.23 11.93 12.14
N CYS A 112 10.83 12.43 11.05
CA CYS A 112 10.43 13.67 10.39
C CYS A 112 9.94 13.50 8.94
N THR A 113 9.89 12.26 8.42
CA THR A 113 9.46 11.92 7.04
C THR A 113 10.28 12.50 5.89
N SER A 114 11.38 13.20 6.17
CA SER A 114 12.28 13.71 5.13
C SER A 114 13.01 12.58 4.41
N SER A 115 13.40 12.81 3.16
CA SER A 115 14.23 11.86 2.40
C SER A 115 15.59 11.68 3.08
N MET A 116 16.01 10.43 3.21
CA MET A 116 17.30 10.04 3.79
C MET A 116 18.38 9.89 2.71
N THR A 117 19.64 9.96 3.13
CA THR A 117 20.83 9.78 2.30
C THR A 117 21.67 8.61 2.80
N VAL A 118 22.37 7.94 1.88
CA VAL A 118 23.33 6.88 2.23
C VAL A 118 24.68 7.55 2.52
N SER A 119 25.22 7.30 3.71
CA SER A 119 26.52 7.79 4.17
C SER A 119 27.45 6.62 4.45
N SER A 120 28.76 6.83 4.37
CA SER A 120 29.79 5.85 4.79
C SER A 120 30.33 6.23 6.17
N LEU A 121 30.66 5.22 6.98
CA LEU A 121 31.36 5.34 8.26
C LEU A 121 32.88 5.48 8.10
N GLU A 122 33.48 4.87 7.08
CA GLU A 122 34.93 4.96 6.86
C GLU A 122 35.29 6.18 6.01
N PRO A 123 36.31 6.98 6.38
CA PRO A 123 36.85 8.00 5.50
C PRO A 123 37.43 7.34 4.24
N PRO A 124 37.37 8.01 3.07
CA PRO A 124 37.95 7.46 1.85
C PRO A 124 39.44 7.20 2.07
N LYS A 125 39.86 5.93 2.02
CA LYS A 125 41.27 5.56 2.07
C LYS A 125 42.00 6.26 0.90
N ALA A 126 43.22 6.74 1.15
CA ALA A 126 44.06 7.31 0.10
C ALA A 126 44.19 6.31 -1.06
N PRO A 127 44.17 6.76 -2.33
CA PRO A 127 44.13 5.87 -3.48
C PRO A 127 45.41 5.04 -3.54
N THR A 128 45.34 3.78 -3.10
CA THR A 128 46.32 2.75 -3.46
C THR A 128 45.97 2.22 -4.85
N ALA A 129 46.99 1.98 -5.67
CA ALA A 129 46.91 1.77 -7.12
C ALA A 129 46.07 0.57 -7.60
N GLU A 130 45.43 -0.18 -6.70
CA GLU A 130 44.63 -1.37 -6.99
C GLU A 130 43.13 -1.18 -6.72
N ASP A 131 42.72 -0.10 -6.02
CA ASP A 131 41.31 0.17 -5.68
C ASP A 131 40.78 1.39 -6.43
N ALA A 132 40.18 1.14 -7.59
CA ALA A 132 39.48 2.15 -8.39
C ALA A 132 38.21 2.66 -7.66
N GLY A 133 38.35 3.72 -6.85
CA GLY A 133 37.25 4.65 -6.53
C GLY A 133 36.10 4.10 -5.69
N GLY A 134 36.34 3.11 -4.84
CA GLY A 134 35.33 2.60 -3.91
C GLY A 134 35.18 3.50 -2.68
N LEU A 135 33.95 3.97 -2.38
CA LEU A 135 33.60 4.39 -1.02
C LEU A 135 33.84 3.19 -0.10
N ALA A 136 34.72 3.32 0.90
CA ALA A 136 34.93 2.29 1.89
C ALA A 136 33.65 2.13 2.73
N GLY A 137 33.17 0.90 2.94
CA GLY A 137 32.07 0.61 3.88
C GLY A 137 32.57 0.55 5.32
N PRO A 138 31.70 0.39 6.33
CA PRO A 138 30.25 0.16 6.27
C PRO A 138 29.43 1.44 5.98
N PHE A 139 28.20 1.25 5.49
CA PHE A 139 27.27 2.31 5.12
C PHE A 139 26.07 2.39 6.07
N PHE A 140 25.45 3.56 6.19
CA PHE A 140 24.25 3.78 7.00
C PHE A 140 23.33 4.80 6.32
N LEU A 141 22.06 4.83 6.72
CA LEU A 141 21.14 5.88 6.30
C LEU A 141 21.17 7.01 7.32
N SER A 142 21.37 8.24 6.85
CA SER A 142 21.36 9.46 7.65
C SER A 142 20.23 10.40 7.20
N CYS A 143 19.58 11.02 8.17
CA CYS A 143 18.59 12.05 7.93
C CYS A 143 19.24 13.44 7.97
N PRO A 144 19.19 14.25 6.90
CA PRO A 144 19.79 15.59 6.90
C PRO A 144 19.02 16.62 7.73
N TYR A 145 17.79 16.32 8.16
CA TYR A 145 16.94 17.27 8.88
C TYR A 145 17.00 17.09 10.39
N CYS A 146 16.72 15.88 10.89
CA CYS A 146 16.69 15.59 12.33
C CYS A 146 17.90 14.78 12.82
N HIS A 147 18.90 14.56 11.96
CA HIS A 147 20.13 13.81 12.24
C HIS A 147 19.96 12.36 12.72
N TRP A 148 18.75 11.80 12.60
CA TRP A 148 18.50 10.39 12.90
C TRP A 148 19.27 9.48 11.95
N THR A 149 19.85 8.41 12.49
CA THR A 149 20.63 7.45 11.71
C THR A 149 20.17 6.02 11.93
N THR A 150 20.45 5.13 10.97
CA THR A 150 20.21 3.69 11.19
C THR A 150 21.14 3.06 12.22
N LEU A 151 22.22 3.75 12.61
CA LEU A 151 23.10 3.32 13.68
C LEU A 151 22.38 3.38 15.04
N ASP A 152 21.43 4.31 15.20
CA ASP A 152 20.60 4.46 16.41
C ASP A 152 19.78 3.18 16.70
N ILE A 153 19.52 2.37 15.68
CA ILE A 153 18.83 1.08 15.77
C ILE A 153 19.76 -0.11 15.52
N GLY A 154 21.08 0.11 15.48
CA GLY A 154 22.09 -0.92 15.26
C GLY A 154 22.08 -1.56 13.88
N ILE A 155 21.69 -0.81 12.84
CA ILE A 155 21.67 -1.30 11.45
C ILE A 155 22.77 -0.63 10.64
N GLU A 156 23.69 -1.45 10.15
CA GLU A 156 24.76 -1.12 9.23
C GLU A 156 24.60 -1.91 7.92
N PHE A 157 25.07 -1.32 6.83
CA PHE A 157 24.97 -1.88 5.49
C PHE A 157 26.36 -2.17 4.94
N GLU A 158 26.53 -3.34 4.35
CA GLU A 158 27.78 -3.72 3.69
C GLU A 158 27.99 -2.94 2.39
N LYS A 159 26.89 -2.66 1.67
CA LYS A 159 26.92 -2.02 0.35
C LYS A 159 26.08 -0.76 0.33
N HIS A 160 26.55 0.27 -0.39
CA HIS A 160 25.79 1.50 -0.61
C HIS A 160 24.56 1.32 -1.51
N THR A 161 24.44 0.20 -2.25
CA THR A 161 23.30 -0.14 -3.13
C THR A 161 22.51 -1.33 -2.61
N GLY A 162 21.27 -1.46 -3.08
CA GLY A 162 20.42 -2.59 -2.71
C GLY A 162 19.98 -2.56 -1.24
N ILE A 163 19.85 -1.35 -0.66
CA ILE A 163 19.50 -1.14 0.74
C ILE A 163 18.20 -1.86 1.12
N THR A 164 17.24 -1.96 0.19
CA THR A 164 15.99 -2.72 0.40
C THR A 164 16.22 -4.19 0.66
N GLN A 165 17.12 -4.84 -0.08
CA GLN A 165 17.44 -6.25 0.14
C GLN A 165 18.22 -6.48 1.43
N GLN A 166 19.10 -5.54 1.80
CA GLN A 166 19.85 -5.59 3.04
C GLN A 166 18.93 -5.39 4.26
N LEU A 167 18.05 -4.38 4.24
CA LEU A 167 17.07 -4.13 5.29
C LEU A 167 16.07 -5.28 5.50
N ALA A 168 15.72 -6.00 4.44
CA ALA A 168 14.87 -7.19 4.55
C ALA A 168 15.55 -8.35 5.31
N ARG A 169 16.89 -8.39 5.28
CA ARG A 169 17.71 -9.43 5.92
C ARG A 169 18.24 -9.04 7.29
N ILE A 170 18.00 -7.81 7.76
CA ILE A 170 18.56 -7.31 9.01
C ILE A 170 17.41 -6.85 9.92
N LYS A 171 17.38 -7.32 11.18
CA LYS A 171 16.50 -6.78 12.21
C LYS A 171 17.16 -5.60 12.93
N ASN A 172 16.36 -4.86 13.72
CA ASN A 172 16.92 -3.89 14.66
C ASN A 172 17.91 -4.62 15.58
N GLY A 173 19.04 -3.98 15.88
CA GLY A 173 20.18 -4.59 16.57
C GLY A 173 21.06 -5.48 15.67
N GLY A 174 20.96 -5.36 14.34
CA GLY A 174 21.88 -6.03 13.40
C GLY A 174 21.65 -7.54 13.22
N LYS A 175 20.68 -8.13 13.92
CA LYS A 175 20.41 -9.58 13.87
C LYS A 175 19.95 -10.00 12.46
N VAL A 176 20.58 -11.02 11.88
CA VAL A 176 20.22 -11.54 10.55
C VAL A 176 18.85 -12.22 10.60
N VAL A 177 17.98 -11.86 9.65
CA VAL A 177 16.65 -12.40 9.45
C VAL A 177 16.75 -13.68 8.61
N PRO A 178 16.31 -14.84 9.13
CA PRO A 178 16.26 -16.08 8.34
C PRO A 178 15.31 -15.93 7.14
N THR A 179 15.66 -16.56 6.02
CA THR A 179 14.87 -16.53 4.79
C THR A 179 13.55 -17.30 4.95
N LEU A 180 12.53 -17.00 4.14
CA LEU A 180 11.22 -17.69 4.20
C LEU A 180 11.37 -19.22 4.09
N LYS A 181 12.26 -19.71 3.23
CA LYS A 181 12.51 -21.14 3.04
C LYS A 181 13.16 -21.79 4.27
N GLU A 182 14.07 -21.08 4.93
CA GLU A 182 14.68 -21.55 6.18
C GLU A 182 13.64 -21.59 7.29
N ARG A 183 12.79 -20.55 7.39
CA ARG A 183 11.68 -20.51 8.36
C ARG A 183 10.67 -21.64 8.13
N GLU A 184 10.30 -21.91 6.88
CA GLU A 184 9.41 -23.03 6.54
C GLU A 184 10.02 -24.38 6.93
N ARG A 185 11.31 -24.58 6.62
CA ARG A 185 12.04 -25.79 6.99
C ARG A 185 12.13 -25.96 8.51
N GLU A 186 12.36 -24.88 9.24
CA GLU A 186 12.42 -24.90 10.70
C GLU A 186 11.04 -25.21 11.31
N ARG A 187 9.97 -24.62 10.76
CA ARG A 187 8.59 -24.91 11.15
C ARG A 187 8.23 -26.37 10.90
N ASP A 188 8.59 -26.91 9.74
CA ASP A 188 8.32 -28.31 9.42
C ASP A 188 9.12 -29.24 10.34
N LYS A 189 10.38 -28.90 10.64
CA LYS A 189 11.18 -29.64 11.64
C LYS A 189 10.56 -29.61 13.04
N LYS A 190 10.04 -28.46 13.48
CA LYS A 190 9.34 -28.31 14.77
C LYS A 190 8.03 -29.10 14.79
N ARG A 191 7.24 -29.06 13.72
CA ARG A 191 6.02 -29.86 13.57
C ARG A 191 6.32 -31.36 13.59
N ASP A 192 7.38 -31.79 12.91
CA ASP A 192 7.78 -33.19 12.89
C ASP A 192 8.33 -33.65 14.27
N ALA A 193 8.95 -32.75 15.03
CA ALA A 193 9.37 -33.01 16.41
C ALA A 193 8.15 -33.12 17.36
N GLU A 194 7.17 -32.20 17.25
CA GLU A 194 5.91 -32.28 18.01
C GLU A 194 5.09 -33.54 17.66
N ALA A 195 5.17 -34.01 16.42
CA ALA A 195 4.51 -35.24 15.98
C ALA A 195 5.25 -36.52 16.42
N ARG A 196 6.54 -36.42 16.80
CA ARG A 196 7.38 -37.55 17.22
C ARG A 196 7.52 -37.70 18.74
N ASP A 197 7.04 -36.75 19.53
CA ASP A 197 7.16 -36.82 20.99
C ASP A 197 6.04 -37.68 21.60
N GLU A 198 6.32 -38.99 21.66
CA GLU A 198 6.04 -39.82 22.83
C GLU A 198 6.78 -39.23 24.05
N SER A 199 6.05 -39.01 25.14
CA SER A 199 6.51 -38.60 26.47
C SER A 199 8.00 -38.86 26.81
N PRO A 200 8.78 -37.83 27.22
CA PRO A 200 10.14 -38.05 27.69
C PRO A 200 10.16 -38.57 29.13
N THR A 201 10.40 -39.87 29.30
CA THR A 201 10.92 -40.42 30.55
C THR A 201 12.38 -39.99 30.76
N LYS A 202 12.57 -39.12 31.77
CA LYS A 202 13.75 -38.87 32.62
C LYS A 202 15.16 -39.18 32.09
N GLY A 203 15.99 -38.13 32.11
CA GLY A 203 17.38 -38.21 32.56
C GLY A 203 18.39 -37.54 31.62
N ASP A 204 18.68 -36.26 31.82
CA ASP A 204 19.98 -35.82 32.34
C ASP A 204 19.92 -34.30 32.64
N GLU A 205 20.51 -33.90 33.77
CA GLU A 205 20.60 -32.49 34.16
C GLU A 205 21.64 -31.77 33.30
N SER A 206 21.16 -30.87 32.46
CA SER A 206 21.94 -29.73 31.98
C SER A 206 20.97 -28.55 31.89
N PRO A 207 21.26 -27.38 32.51
CA PRO A 207 20.37 -26.25 32.40
C PRO A 207 20.20 -25.91 30.92
N PRO A 208 18.97 -25.80 30.39
CA PRO A 208 18.81 -25.22 29.07
C PRO A 208 19.38 -23.81 29.15
N GLU A 209 20.40 -23.54 28.34
CA GLU A 209 20.87 -22.19 28.04
C GLU A 209 19.66 -21.29 27.89
N GLU A 210 19.71 -20.17 28.60
CA GLU A 210 18.68 -19.16 28.74
C GLU A 210 17.80 -19.08 27.48
N MET A 211 16.58 -19.60 27.61
CA MET A 211 15.54 -19.48 26.60
C MET A 211 15.19 -18.00 26.52
N GLU A 212 15.91 -17.29 25.65
CA GLU A 212 15.70 -15.90 25.25
C GLU A 212 14.19 -15.60 25.24
N PRO A 213 13.74 -14.51 25.91
CA PRO A 213 12.35 -14.27 26.21
C PRO A 213 11.55 -14.30 24.91
N SER A 214 10.84 -15.41 24.69
CA SER A 214 10.11 -15.77 23.46
C SER A 214 9.71 -14.52 22.69
N GLU A 215 10.54 -14.08 21.73
CA GLU A 215 10.26 -12.87 20.97
C GLU A 215 8.98 -13.11 20.15
N ILE A 216 8.10 -12.13 20.04
CA ILE A 216 6.92 -12.26 19.15
C ILE A 216 7.46 -12.54 17.75
N PRO A 217 7.03 -13.64 17.09
CA PRO A 217 7.48 -13.90 15.73
C PRO A 217 7.14 -12.69 14.86
N PRO A 218 8.07 -12.22 14.00
CA PRO A 218 7.85 -11.04 13.18
C PRO A 218 6.53 -11.14 12.41
N HIS A 219 5.85 -10.01 12.22
CA HIS A 219 4.50 -9.94 11.64
C HIS A 219 4.34 -10.75 10.34
N GLU A 220 5.37 -10.77 9.49
CA GLU A 220 5.38 -11.56 8.24
C GLU A 220 5.33 -13.08 8.50
N GLU A 221 6.05 -13.55 9.53
CA GLU A 221 6.04 -14.96 9.91
C GLU A 221 4.68 -15.36 10.48
N LEU A 222 4.11 -14.53 11.36
CA LEU A 222 2.77 -14.72 11.89
C LEU A 222 1.73 -14.80 10.77
N PHE A 223 1.79 -13.88 9.81
CA PHE A 223 0.91 -13.92 8.64
C PHE A 223 1.13 -15.18 7.82
N SER A 224 2.38 -15.63 7.62
CA SER A 224 2.68 -16.85 6.87
C SER A 224 2.13 -18.11 7.55
N ASN A 225 2.22 -18.19 8.88
CA ASN A 225 1.73 -19.30 9.68
C ASN A 225 0.20 -19.35 9.65
N LEU A 226 -0.48 -18.23 9.90
CA LEU A 226 -1.94 -18.14 9.79
C LEU A 226 -2.42 -18.43 8.36
N SER A 227 -1.71 -17.92 7.34
CA SER A 227 -2.05 -18.18 5.93
C SER A 227 -1.95 -19.67 5.61
N ALA A 228 -0.88 -20.35 6.06
CA ALA A 228 -0.71 -21.78 5.87
C ALA A 228 -1.80 -22.59 6.59
N PHE A 229 -2.14 -22.21 7.83
CA PHE A 229 -3.20 -22.81 8.62
C PHE A 229 -4.58 -22.70 7.95
N TYR A 230 -4.99 -21.51 7.53
CA TYR A 230 -6.29 -21.35 6.86
C TYR A 230 -6.32 -22.00 5.48
N LYS A 231 -5.20 -22.00 4.73
CA LYS A 231 -5.10 -22.74 3.46
C LYS A 231 -5.27 -24.24 3.66
N SER A 232 -4.68 -24.83 4.69
CA SER A 232 -4.84 -26.27 4.97
C SER A 232 -6.28 -26.59 5.34
N GLN A 233 -6.93 -25.78 6.18
CA GLN A 233 -8.34 -25.97 6.51
C GLN A 233 -9.27 -25.81 5.31
N LEU A 234 -9.02 -24.84 4.43
CA LEU A 234 -9.79 -24.69 3.19
C LEU A 234 -9.65 -25.94 2.30
N THR A 235 -8.45 -26.54 2.23
CA THR A 235 -8.29 -27.80 1.47
C THR A 235 -9.03 -28.99 2.07
N LEU A 236 -9.21 -29.01 3.40
CA LEU A 236 -9.92 -30.08 4.11
C LEU A 236 -11.45 -29.89 4.10
N THR A 237 -11.93 -28.65 4.07
CA THR A 237 -13.36 -28.30 4.15
C THR A 237 -14.04 -28.18 2.79
N MET A 238 -13.29 -27.91 1.71
CA MET A 238 -13.85 -27.83 0.36
C MET A 238 -14.10 -29.24 -0.20
N PRO A 239 -15.37 -29.64 -0.44
CA PRO A 239 -15.64 -30.88 -1.15
C PRO A 239 -15.07 -30.79 -2.58
N SER A 240 -14.69 -31.94 -3.14
CA SER A 240 -14.18 -32.13 -4.50
C SER A 240 -15.21 -31.80 -5.59
N ASN A 241 -15.78 -30.59 -5.59
CA ASN A 241 -16.82 -30.18 -6.53
C ASN A 241 -16.24 -29.19 -7.55
N PRO A 242 -15.93 -29.65 -8.78
CA PRO A 242 -15.16 -28.90 -9.78
C PRO A 242 -15.90 -27.73 -10.47
N PHE A 243 -17.13 -27.38 -10.07
CA PHE A 243 -17.97 -26.40 -10.80
C PHE A 243 -18.67 -25.36 -9.90
N SER A 244 -18.06 -24.93 -8.79
CA SER A 244 -18.65 -23.82 -8.00
C SER A 244 -18.34 -22.46 -8.67
N PRO A 245 -19.33 -21.58 -8.88
CA PRO A 245 -19.19 -20.32 -9.63
C PRO A 245 -18.40 -19.22 -8.89
N HIS A 246 -17.79 -19.53 -7.74
CA HIS A 246 -17.01 -18.61 -6.91
C HIS A 246 -15.50 -18.80 -7.02
N HIS A 247 -15.01 -19.56 -8.01
CA HIS A 247 -13.58 -19.79 -8.19
C HIS A 247 -12.96 -18.86 -9.23
N ASP A 248 -12.13 -17.91 -8.78
CA ASP A 248 -10.98 -17.47 -9.56
C ASP A 248 -9.98 -18.63 -9.54
N ILE A 249 -9.97 -19.43 -10.62
CA ILE A 249 -9.01 -20.52 -10.78
C ILE A 249 -7.64 -19.89 -11.03
N ASN A 250 -6.85 -19.73 -9.98
CA ASN A 250 -5.44 -19.40 -10.12
C ASN A 250 -4.68 -20.69 -10.48
N PHE A 251 -4.59 -20.98 -11.78
CA PHE A 251 -3.95 -22.17 -12.38
C PHE A 251 -2.45 -22.36 -12.04
N ALA A 252 -1.87 -21.47 -11.23
CA ALA A 252 -0.46 -21.47 -10.90
C ALA A 252 -0.08 -22.37 -9.70
N SER A 253 -1.03 -23.00 -9.00
CA SER A 253 -0.69 -23.86 -7.85
C SER A 253 -0.52 -25.34 -8.26
N PRO A 254 0.56 -26.02 -7.83
CA PRO A 254 0.76 -27.46 -8.09
C PRO A 254 -0.41 -28.34 -7.63
N SER A 255 -1.13 -27.91 -6.58
CA SER A 255 -2.32 -28.59 -6.05
C SER A 255 -3.55 -28.49 -6.97
N SER A 256 -3.66 -27.43 -7.77
CA SER A 256 -4.74 -27.28 -8.76
C SER A 256 -4.54 -28.20 -9.97
N PHE A 257 -3.28 -28.40 -10.39
CA PHE A 257 -2.93 -29.34 -11.45
C PHE A 257 -3.21 -30.81 -11.07
N SER A 258 -2.82 -31.22 -9.85
CA SER A 258 -3.14 -32.58 -9.36
C SER A 258 -4.65 -32.86 -9.29
N ARG A 259 -5.47 -31.84 -8.99
CA ARG A 259 -6.95 -31.97 -9.02
C ARG A 259 -7.49 -32.10 -10.44
N ILE A 260 -6.91 -31.41 -11.42
CA ILE A 260 -7.29 -31.53 -12.83
C ILE A 260 -6.94 -32.93 -13.37
N MET A 261 -5.75 -33.44 -13.04
CA MET A 261 -5.35 -34.80 -13.43
C MET A 261 -6.27 -35.88 -12.84
N ASN A 262 -6.70 -35.71 -11.59
CA ASN A 262 -7.65 -36.63 -10.94
C ASN A 262 -9.06 -36.59 -11.56
N LEU A 263 -9.47 -35.48 -12.19
CA LEU A 263 -10.76 -35.37 -12.87
C LEU A 263 -10.85 -36.25 -14.13
N TYR A 264 -9.75 -36.48 -14.82
CA TYR A 264 -9.71 -37.36 -15.99
C TYR A 264 -9.53 -38.84 -15.64
N SER A 265 -9.15 -39.16 -14.40
CA SER A 265 -8.85 -40.53 -13.98
C SER A 265 -10.05 -41.29 -13.35
N SER A 266 -11.14 -40.62 -12.96
CA SER A 266 -12.27 -41.28 -12.26
C SER A 266 -13.62 -41.06 -12.96
N ALA A 267 -13.97 -41.96 -13.88
CA ALA A 267 -15.24 -41.98 -14.61
C ALA A 267 -16.33 -42.86 -13.96
N SER A 268 -16.48 -42.85 -12.63
CA SER A 268 -17.56 -43.59 -11.95
C SER A 268 -18.19 -42.78 -10.81
N SER A 269 -19.24 -42.04 -11.14
CA SER A 269 -19.99 -41.16 -10.24
C SER A 269 -21.00 -41.93 -9.37
N LYS A 270 -20.60 -42.37 -8.17
CA LYS A 270 -21.55 -42.57 -7.07
C LYS A 270 -21.78 -41.24 -6.37
N LYS A 271 -23.03 -40.79 -6.34
CA LYS A 271 -23.49 -39.53 -5.73
C LYS A 271 -23.31 -39.62 -4.20
N GLN A 272 -22.12 -39.25 -3.71
CA GLN A 272 -21.83 -39.15 -2.29
C GLN A 272 -22.63 -38.00 -1.68
N LYS A 273 -23.21 -38.27 -0.51
CA LYS A 273 -24.04 -37.34 0.27
C LYS A 273 -23.15 -36.14 0.63
N ARG A 274 -23.61 -34.93 0.31
CA ARG A 274 -22.87 -33.68 0.59
C ARG A 274 -22.73 -33.52 2.10
N ASP A 275 -21.56 -33.83 2.63
CA ASP A 275 -21.25 -33.57 4.04
C ASP A 275 -21.36 -32.06 4.31
N LYS A 276 -21.95 -31.73 5.47
CA LYS A 276 -22.01 -30.34 5.94
C LYS A 276 -20.57 -29.83 6.07
N PRO A 277 -20.26 -28.61 5.57
CA PRO A 277 -18.94 -28.05 5.72
C PRO A 277 -18.59 -28.02 7.20
N THR A 278 -17.51 -28.71 7.57
CA THR A 278 -16.99 -28.70 8.93
C THR A 278 -16.59 -27.28 9.30
N GLN A 279 -17.03 -26.83 10.47
CA GLN A 279 -16.67 -25.51 10.99
C GLN A 279 -15.13 -25.41 11.08
N MET A 280 -14.57 -24.37 10.47
CA MET A 280 -13.14 -24.08 10.51
C MET A 280 -12.70 -23.84 11.96
N ARG A 281 -11.58 -24.46 12.36
CA ARG A 281 -11.01 -24.32 13.71
C ARG A 281 -10.21 -23.04 13.81
N GLU A 282 -10.17 -22.44 14.99
CA GLU A 282 -9.25 -21.33 15.29
C GLU A 282 -7.81 -21.83 15.48
N ALA A 283 -6.83 -20.95 15.23
CA ALA A 283 -5.41 -21.25 15.47
C ALA A 283 -5.15 -21.30 16.97
N CYS A 284 -4.54 -22.39 17.46
CA CYS A 284 -4.30 -22.61 18.90
C CYS A 284 -2.83 -22.63 19.29
N SER A 285 -1.89 -22.73 18.35
CA SER A 285 -0.45 -22.79 18.64
C SER A 285 0.33 -21.66 17.97
N ILE A 286 1.55 -21.42 18.47
CA ILE A 286 2.46 -20.43 17.89
C ILE A 286 2.82 -20.79 16.44
N LEU A 287 2.94 -22.09 16.14
CA LEU A 287 3.19 -22.60 14.79
C LEU A 287 2.00 -22.39 13.84
N GLU A 288 0.78 -22.35 14.38
CA GLU A 288 -0.44 -21.99 13.63
C GLU A 288 -0.62 -20.47 13.51
N GLY A 289 0.20 -19.68 14.21
CA GLY A 289 0.19 -18.21 14.16
C GLY A 289 -0.56 -17.53 15.30
N LEU A 290 -0.85 -18.26 16.39
CA LEU A 290 -1.36 -17.66 17.62
C LEU A 290 -0.23 -16.95 18.39
N VAL A 291 -0.47 -15.72 18.83
CA VAL A 291 0.43 -15.01 19.75
C VAL A 291 -0.17 -15.08 21.15
N PRO A 292 0.35 -15.95 22.05
CA PRO A 292 -0.11 -15.97 23.43
C PRO A 292 0.24 -14.63 24.10
N HIS A 293 -0.73 -14.10 24.84
CA HIS A 293 -0.50 -12.94 25.70
C HIS A 293 0.48 -13.33 26.82
N GLN A 294 1.52 -12.52 27.01
CA GLN A 294 2.52 -12.72 28.04
C GLN A 294 2.58 -11.48 28.94
N PRO A 295 2.19 -11.59 30.23
CA PRO A 295 2.19 -10.47 31.16
C PRO A 295 3.57 -9.82 31.34
N SER A 296 4.64 -10.60 31.24
CA SER A 296 6.03 -10.12 31.35
C SER A 296 6.37 -9.03 30.33
N ARG A 297 5.81 -9.08 29.12
CA ARG A 297 6.06 -8.07 28.08
C ARG A 297 5.43 -6.73 28.42
N ASP A 298 4.23 -6.74 28.99
CA ASP A 298 3.56 -5.52 29.41
C ASP A 298 4.28 -4.91 30.62
N LEU A 299 4.78 -5.73 31.54
CA LEU A 299 5.63 -5.26 32.64
C LEU A 299 6.92 -4.60 32.12
N ALA A 300 7.63 -5.24 31.19
CA ALA A 300 8.83 -4.67 30.57
C ALA A 300 8.54 -3.35 29.84
N ALA A 301 7.40 -3.26 29.14
CA ALA A 301 6.95 -2.02 28.49
C ALA A 301 6.62 -0.90 29.49
N ILE A 302 6.01 -1.25 30.63
CA ILE A 302 5.72 -0.31 31.71
C ILE A 302 7.03 0.18 32.35
N GLU A 303 8.01 -0.69 32.56
CA GLU A 303 9.32 -0.31 33.09
C GLU A 303 10.09 0.62 32.15
N THR A 304 10.04 0.37 30.84
CA THR A 304 10.62 1.29 29.84
C THR A 304 9.95 2.66 29.87
N LEU A 305 8.62 2.70 29.99
CA LEU A 305 7.87 3.95 30.15
C LEU A 305 8.23 4.70 31.43
N LYS A 306 8.42 3.99 32.55
CA LYS A 306 8.80 4.60 33.83
C LYS A 306 10.20 5.22 33.80
N THR A 307 11.13 4.57 33.10
CA THR A 307 12.54 4.98 33.04
C THR A 307 12.79 6.10 32.03
N HIS A 308 12.23 6.00 30.83
CA HIS A 308 12.53 6.92 29.72
C HIS A 308 11.41 7.95 29.46
N GLY A 309 10.24 7.75 30.07
CA GLY A 309 9.09 8.64 29.92
C GLY A 309 8.40 8.56 28.56
N TRP A 310 7.46 9.48 28.33
CA TRP A 310 6.60 9.48 27.14
C TRP A 310 7.31 9.91 25.85
N ALA A 311 8.40 10.69 25.96
CA ALA A 311 9.16 11.17 24.80
C ALA A 311 9.80 10.04 23.98
N HIS A 312 10.05 8.89 24.61
CA HIS A 312 10.62 7.70 23.97
C HIS A 312 9.57 6.85 23.23
N THR A 313 8.29 7.20 23.34
CA THR A 313 7.19 6.52 22.66
C THR A 313 6.94 7.11 21.28
N LEU A 314 6.43 6.27 20.37
CA LEU A 314 6.10 6.72 19.03
C LEU A 314 4.78 7.49 18.98
N SER A 315 4.80 8.59 18.24
CA SER A 315 3.58 9.34 17.96
C SER A 315 2.61 8.52 17.08
N PRO A 316 1.29 8.80 17.11
CA PRO A 316 0.33 8.08 16.28
C PRO A 316 0.67 8.14 14.78
N GLY A 317 1.14 9.30 14.32
CA GLY A 317 1.59 9.46 12.93
C GLY A 317 2.82 8.59 12.62
N GLN A 318 3.80 8.49 13.52
CA GLN A 318 4.96 7.63 13.30
C GLN A 318 4.56 6.15 13.25
N LYS A 319 3.68 5.71 14.14
CA LYS A 319 3.14 4.34 14.17
C LYS A 319 2.45 3.96 12.86
N SER A 320 1.64 4.86 12.29
CA SER A 320 0.92 4.58 11.04
C SER A 320 1.83 4.42 9.81
N HIS A 321 3.05 4.96 9.87
CA HIS A 321 4.01 4.86 8.78
C HIS A 321 4.92 3.61 8.90
N GLN A 322 4.95 2.95 10.05
CA GLN A 322 5.70 1.71 10.25
C GLN A 322 4.95 0.50 9.68
N PHE A 323 5.70 -0.48 9.18
CA PHE A 323 5.11 -1.75 8.70
C PHE A 323 4.74 -2.69 9.85
N SER A 324 5.45 -2.62 10.97
CA SER A 324 5.14 -3.43 12.14
C SER A 324 4.09 -2.74 13.01
N PRO A 325 2.90 -3.32 13.22
CA PRO A 325 1.89 -2.74 14.08
C PRO A 325 2.26 -2.79 15.57
N THR A 326 3.29 -3.56 15.93
CA THR A 326 3.74 -3.74 17.32
C THR A 326 4.79 -2.73 17.77
N ALA A 327 5.28 -1.85 16.88
CA ALA A 327 6.28 -0.84 17.22
C ALA A 327 5.69 0.19 18.20
N ARG A 328 6.27 0.28 19.40
CA ARG A 328 5.78 1.16 20.47
C ARG A 328 6.79 2.26 20.82
N PHE A 329 8.08 1.93 20.75
CA PHE A 329 9.17 2.80 21.21
C PHE A 329 10.11 3.21 20.07
N GLN A 330 10.92 4.23 20.32
CA GLN A 330 11.94 4.72 19.38
C GLN A 330 12.89 3.64 18.84
N PRO A 331 13.44 2.68 19.62
CA PRO A 331 14.30 1.63 19.08
C PRO A 331 13.59 0.65 18.13
N ASP A 332 12.25 0.63 18.10
CA ASP A 332 11.49 -0.25 17.21
C ASP A 332 11.33 0.33 15.80
N ILE A 333 11.61 1.63 15.60
CA ILE A 333 11.36 2.29 14.32
C ILE A 333 12.32 1.82 13.25
N ARG A 334 11.83 1.79 12.01
CA ARG A 334 12.64 1.53 10.82
C ARG A 334 12.47 2.61 9.78
N PRO A 335 13.49 2.83 8.94
CA PRO A 335 13.34 3.73 7.80
C PRO A 335 12.30 3.14 6.84
N VAL A 336 11.43 4.00 6.33
CA VAL A 336 10.29 3.57 5.50
C VAL A 336 10.64 3.82 4.03
N PRO A 337 10.59 2.82 3.14
CA PRO A 337 10.77 3.03 1.71
C PRO A 337 9.79 4.08 1.17
N THR A 338 10.27 4.91 0.25
CA THR A 338 9.46 5.99 -0.33
C THR A 338 8.27 5.42 -1.11
N LEU A 339 7.07 5.95 -0.85
CA LEU A 339 5.85 5.61 -1.58
C LEU A 339 5.93 6.08 -3.04
N LEU A 340 5.63 5.19 -3.98
CA LEU A 340 5.58 5.52 -5.39
C LEU A 340 4.39 6.43 -5.69
N ARG A 341 4.58 7.34 -6.64
CA ARG A 341 3.53 8.22 -7.18
C ARG A 341 3.14 7.78 -8.59
N THR A 342 1.99 8.25 -9.05
CA THR A 342 1.45 7.93 -10.38
C THR A 342 1.39 9.16 -11.27
N LYS A 343 1.79 9.00 -12.54
CA LYS A 343 1.37 9.91 -13.61
C LYS A 343 0.01 9.45 -14.11
N ARG A 344 -0.96 10.35 -14.14
CA ARG A 344 -2.36 10.05 -14.49
C ARG A 344 -2.75 10.70 -15.81
N GLY A 345 -3.37 9.91 -16.67
CA GLY A 345 -4.11 10.39 -17.84
C GLY A 345 -5.56 10.64 -17.47
N LYS A 346 -6.25 11.47 -18.26
CA LYS A 346 -7.64 11.85 -18.07
C LYS A 346 -8.41 11.65 -19.36
N ARG A 347 -9.51 10.90 -19.30
CA ARG A 347 -10.43 10.65 -20.43
C ARG A 347 -11.82 11.14 -20.13
N CYS A 348 -12.55 11.56 -21.16
CA CYS A 348 -13.98 11.84 -21.05
C CYS A 348 -14.73 10.57 -20.62
N ARG A 349 -15.58 10.65 -19.61
CA ARG A 349 -16.38 9.51 -19.15
C ARG A 349 -17.41 9.05 -20.20
N THR A 350 -17.93 9.99 -20.99
CA THR A 350 -18.97 9.73 -22.01
C THR A 350 -18.39 9.10 -23.28
N CYS A 351 -17.47 9.79 -23.96
CA CYS A 351 -16.95 9.34 -25.26
C CYS A 351 -15.57 8.65 -25.19
N ARG A 352 -14.93 8.57 -24.02
CA ARG A 352 -13.59 7.99 -23.81
C ARG A 352 -12.44 8.71 -24.55
N HIS A 353 -12.70 9.87 -25.15
CA HIS A 353 -11.68 10.73 -25.74
C HIS A 353 -10.64 11.15 -24.69
N ILE A 354 -9.37 11.22 -25.09
CA ILE A 354 -8.27 11.58 -24.19
C ILE A 354 -8.23 13.10 -24.03
N LEU A 355 -8.53 13.60 -22.83
CA LEU A 355 -8.55 15.03 -22.55
C LEU A 355 -7.19 15.53 -22.07
N SER A 356 -6.48 14.71 -21.30
CA SER A 356 -5.12 15.03 -20.86
C SER A 356 -4.26 13.77 -20.81
N LYS A 357 -3.08 13.86 -21.43
CA LYS A 357 -2.05 12.82 -21.41
C LYS A 357 -0.70 13.48 -21.15
N PRO A 358 -0.15 13.36 -19.92
CA PRO A 358 1.20 13.83 -19.66
C PRO A 358 2.22 13.04 -20.47
N ASP A 359 3.40 13.62 -20.69
CA ASP A 359 4.52 12.90 -21.28
C ASP A 359 4.97 11.74 -20.37
N SER A 360 5.39 10.63 -20.99
CA SER A 360 5.79 9.40 -20.30
C SER A 360 7.08 9.58 -19.52
N LYS A 361 8.00 10.42 -20.01
CA LYS A 361 9.24 10.76 -19.31
C LYS A 361 8.92 11.39 -17.95
N ILE A 362 9.37 10.80 -16.85
CA ILE A 362 9.01 11.24 -15.49
C ILE A 362 9.47 12.66 -15.20
N THR A 363 10.69 13.00 -15.65
CA THR A 363 11.29 14.33 -15.49
C THR A 363 10.60 15.42 -16.33
N SER A 364 9.80 15.04 -17.32
CA SER A 364 9.09 15.97 -18.20
C SER A 364 7.82 16.48 -17.53
N THR A 365 7.66 17.81 -17.54
CA THR A 365 6.44 18.54 -17.15
C THR A 365 5.50 18.77 -18.34
N ARG A 366 5.89 18.32 -19.55
CA ARG A 366 5.10 18.51 -20.77
C ARG A 366 3.94 17.54 -20.84
N TYR A 367 2.91 17.95 -21.58
CA TYR A 367 1.77 17.12 -21.93
C TYR A 367 1.81 16.80 -23.42
N LYS A 368 1.55 15.55 -23.77
CA LYS A 368 1.34 15.13 -25.17
C LYS A 368 -0.03 15.60 -25.68
N ILE A 369 -1.04 15.54 -24.81
CA ILE A 369 -2.39 16.02 -25.08
C ILE A 369 -2.83 16.83 -23.87
N LYS A 370 -3.37 18.04 -24.10
CA LYS A 370 -3.79 18.95 -23.04
C LYS A 370 -4.97 19.82 -23.50
N LEU A 371 -6.18 19.28 -23.39
CA LEU A 371 -7.42 19.98 -23.73
C LEU A 371 -7.98 20.71 -22.51
N LEU A 372 -7.37 21.84 -22.15
CA LEU A 372 -7.83 22.68 -21.03
C LEU A 372 -9.08 23.46 -21.41
N ALA A 373 -10.06 23.56 -20.50
CA ALA A 373 -11.23 24.40 -20.72
C ALA A 373 -10.88 25.87 -20.98
N GLN A 374 -9.81 26.37 -20.34
CA GLN A 374 -9.33 27.75 -20.52
C GLN A 374 -8.99 28.12 -21.98
N ASN A 375 -8.64 27.14 -22.81
CA ASN A 375 -8.31 27.41 -24.23
C ASN A 375 -9.56 27.53 -25.12
N HIS A 376 -10.70 27.00 -24.68
CA HIS A 376 -11.94 26.97 -25.46
C HIS A 376 -13.02 27.89 -24.91
N ILE A 377 -12.89 28.32 -23.65
CA ILE A 377 -13.92 29.09 -22.93
C ILE A 377 -13.30 30.37 -22.40
N PRO A 378 -13.97 31.52 -22.60
CA PRO A 378 -13.46 32.79 -22.12
C PRO A 378 -13.35 32.79 -20.60
N ARG A 379 -12.18 33.22 -20.12
CA ARG A 379 -11.97 33.47 -18.69
C ARG A 379 -12.69 34.74 -18.29
N LEU A 380 -13.63 34.63 -17.36
CA LEU A 380 -14.29 35.76 -16.72
C LEU A 380 -13.44 36.18 -15.52
N SER A 381 -13.09 37.47 -15.44
CA SER A 381 -12.39 38.05 -14.30
C SER A 381 -13.14 39.26 -13.78
N LEU A 382 -13.39 39.30 -12.47
CA LEU A 382 -14.02 40.43 -11.81
C LEU A 382 -12.91 41.33 -11.26
N ARG A 383 -12.92 42.60 -11.70
CA ARG A 383 -12.03 43.64 -11.19
C ARG A 383 -12.87 44.70 -10.49
N ALA A 384 -12.60 44.95 -9.22
CA ALA A 384 -13.19 46.08 -8.52
C ALA A 384 -12.78 47.37 -9.22
N LEU A 385 -13.76 48.22 -9.55
CA LEU A 385 -13.48 49.57 -10.01
C LEU A 385 -12.97 50.36 -8.82
N SER A 386 -11.81 51.01 -8.98
CA SER A 386 -11.35 51.97 -7.97
C SER A 386 -12.38 53.09 -7.92
N ALA A 387 -12.96 53.35 -6.75
CA ALA A 387 -13.70 54.58 -6.56
C ALA A 387 -12.73 55.75 -6.83
N PRO A 388 -13.14 56.79 -7.59
CA PRO A 388 -12.38 58.03 -7.60
C PRO A 388 -12.33 58.55 -6.16
N LEU A 389 -11.11 58.78 -5.65
CA LEU A 389 -10.92 59.47 -4.37
C LEU A 389 -11.60 60.85 -4.47
N PRO A 390 -12.36 61.27 -3.44
CA PRO A 390 -13.07 62.54 -3.44
C PRO A 390 -12.13 63.76 -3.51
#